data_AF-A0A6L8UJ34-F1
#
_entry.id   AF-A0A6L8UJ34-F1
#
_cell.length_a   1.000
_cell.length_b   1.000
_cell.length_c   1.000
_cell.angle_alpha   90.00
_cell.angle_beta   90.00
_cell.angle_gamma   90.00
#
_symmetry.space_group_name_H-M   'P 1'
#
loop_
_entity.id
_entity.type
_entity.pdbx_description
1 polymer ?
#
loop_
_entity_poly.entity_id
_entity_poly.type
_entity_poly.pdbx_seq_one_letter_code
_entity_poly.pdbx_strand_id
1 'polypeptide(L)'
;CGKHNLWLHVDGAHGMGVLFSGKYRHLVRGIERADSIVIDFHKMLLSPAPNTMVLFRDGNQSYETFAHKASYLFGKQGGHEWHASAKRTLECTKSSLGFVAYTAFKYCDNEYFENYIDSRYNLAKRFTEMIRNTKNFESALEPDANIVCFRYNPGGMETEELNRL
;
A
#
# COMPACT_ATOMS: atom_id res chain seq x y z
N CYS A 1 -16.66 3.16 -11.38
CA CYS A 1 -16.49 4.47 -10.72
C CYS A 1 -16.85 5.62 -11.64
N GLY A 2 -16.00 6.00 -12.62
CA GLY A 2 -16.26 7.18 -13.47
C GLY A 2 -17.65 7.25 -14.13
N LYS A 3 -18.13 6.17 -14.77
CA LYS A 3 -19.47 6.13 -15.39
C LYS A 3 -20.62 6.46 -14.41
N HIS A 4 -20.44 6.17 -13.13
CA HIS A 4 -21.46 6.30 -12.09
C HIS A 4 -21.15 7.43 -11.10
N ASN A 5 -20.16 8.28 -11.39
CA ASN A 5 -19.71 9.35 -10.49
C ASN A 5 -19.41 8.87 -9.06
N LEU A 6 -18.77 7.70 -8.93
CA LEU A 6 -18.34 7.15 -7.64
C LEU A 6 -16.87 7.46 -7.39
N TRP A 7 -16.52 7.76 -6.14
CA TRP A 7 -15.14 7.88 -5.68
C TRP A 7 -14.39 6.56 -5.82
N LEU A 8 -13.25 6.56 -6.49
CA LEU A 8 -12.33 5.43 -6.58
C LEU A 8 -11.17 5.61 -5.61
N HIS A 9 -11.28 5.01 -4.42
CA HIS A 9 -10.15 4.85 -3.53
C HIS A 9 -9.40 3.55 -3.85
N VAL A 10 -8.08 3.59 -3.93
CA VAL A 10 -7.26 2.39 -4.02
C VAL A 10 -6.41 2.23 -2.76
N ASP A 11 -6.68 1.15 -2.04
CA ASP A 11 -5.82 0.70 -0.96
C ASP A 11 -4.60 0.00 -1.56
N GLY A 12 -3.52 0.76 -1.71
CA GLY A 12 -2.22 0.27 -2.13
C GLY A 12 -1.28 0.02 -0.95
N ALA A 13 -1.78 -0.08 0.28
CA ALA A 13 -0.96 -0.05 1.48
C ALA A 13 0.24 -1.00 1.39
N HIS A 14 0.00 -2.27 1.01
CA HIS A 14 1.07 -3.24 0.79
C HIS A 14 1.59 -3.24 -0.65
N GLY A 15 0.69 -3.25 -1.64
CA GLY A 15 1.03 -3.54 -3.03
C GLY A 15 1.70 -2.39 -3.80
N MET A 16 1.58 -1.14 -3.36
CA MET A 16 2.02 0.02 -4.17
C MET A 16 3.53 0.10 -4.38
N GLY A 17 4.32 -0.65 -3.60
CA GLY A 17 5.77 -0.77 -3.81
C GLY A 17 6.14 -1.23 -5.22
N VAL A 18 5.25 -1.92 -5.94
CA VAL A 18 5.49 -2.35 -7.33
C VAL A 18 5.68 -1.20 -8.32
N LEU A 19 5.34 0.05 -7.96
CA LEU A 19 5.64 1.21 -8.80
C LEU A 19 7.13 1.39 -9.09
N PHE A 20 8.00 0.90 -8.19
CA PHE A 20 9.46 0.88 -8.37
C PHE A 20 9.94 -0.28 -9.24
N SER A 21 9.11 -1.28 -9.53
CA SER A 21 9.50 -2.48 -10.28
C SER A 21 9.11 -2.37 -11.76
N GLY A 22 10.06 -2.40 -12.68
CA GLY A 22 9.74 -2.50 -14.11
C GLY A 22 8.96 -3.77 -14.46
N LYS A 23 9.25 -4.88 -13.77
CA LYS A 23 8.66 -6.20 -13.99
C LYS A 23 7.20 -6.30 -13.51
N TYR A 24 6.90 -5.79 -12.32
CA TYR A 24 5.63 -5.98 -11.62
C TYR A 24 4.71 -4.76 -11.62
N ARG A 25 5.18 -3.59 -12.07
CA ARG A 25 4.36 -2.35 -12.15
C ARG A 25 3.06 -2.51 -12.93
N HIS A 26 2.98 -3.49 -13.83
CA HIS A 26 1.76 -3.78 -14.57
C HIS A 26 0.57 -4.22 -13.69
N LEU A 27 0.82 -4.68 -12.45
CA LEU A 27 -0.20 -5.09 -11.49
C LEU A 27 -1.06 -3.94 -10.98
N VAL A 28 -0.55 -2.71 -11.03
CA VAL A 28 -1.28 -1.49 -10.61
C VAL A 28 -1.76 -0.65 -11.81
N ARG A 29 -1.89 -1.23 -13.00
CA ARG A 29 -2.46 -0.53 -14.16
C ARG A 29 -3.88 -0.03 -13.84
N GLY A 30 -4.17 1.23 -14.17
CA GLY A 30 -5.44 1.88 -13.84
C GLY A 30 -5.38 2.70 -12.56
N ILE A 31 -4.29 2.64 -11.78
CA ILE A 31 -4.12 3.43 -10.56
C ILE A 31 -4.17 4.93 -10.82
N GLU A 32 -3.75 5.36 -12.01
CA GLU A 32 -3.83 6.74 -12.49
C GLU A 32 -5.26 7.25 -12.65
N ARG A 33 -6.28 6.41 -12.40
CA ARG A 33 -7.72 6.74 -12.36
C ARG A 33 -8.30 6.84 -10.95
N ALA A 34 -7.53 6.54 -9.91
CA ALA A 34 -7.97 6.65 -8.51
C ALA A 34 -8.09 8.10 -8.04
N ASP A 35 -9.14 8.43 -7.30
CA ASP A 35 -9.34 9.75 -6.68
C ASP A 35 -8.49 9.90 -5.42
N SER A 36 -8.26 8.80 -4.70
CA SER A 36 -7.26 8.72 -3.65
C SER A 36 -6.59 7.36 -3.56
N ILE A 37 -5.38 7.35 -3.00
CA ILE A 37 -4.54 6.16 -2.85
C ILE A 37 -3.94 6.15 -1.45
N VAL A 38 -3.89 4.99 -0.81
CA VAL A 38 -3.07 4.77 0.40
C VAL A 38 -1.81 3.99 0.06
N ILE A 39 -0.69 4.35 0.69
CA ILE A 39 0.58 3.63 0.62
C ILE A 39 1.17 3.52 2.03
N ASP A 40 1.56 2.31 2.45
CA ASP A 40 2.33 2.11 3.67
C ASP A 40 3.80 1.94 3.32
N PHE A 41 4.59 2.97 3.58
CA PHE A 41 6.04 2.88 3.40
C PHE A 41 6.66 1.82 4.31
N HIS A 42 6.02 1.57 5.46
CA HIS A 42 6.48 0.59 6.43
C HIS A 42 6.18 -0.87 6.08
N LYS A 43 5.58 -1.12 4.90
CA LYS A 43 5.42 -2.46 4.34
C LYS A 43 6.54 -2.73 3.34
N MET A 44 6.31 -2.45 2.07
CA MET A 44 7.22 -2.84 0.99
C MET A 44 8.31 -1.81 0.69
N LEU A 45 8.38 -0.68 1.42
CA LEU A 45 9.32 0.42 1.15
C LEU A 45 10.29 0.68 2.32
N LEU A 46 10.49 -0.33 3.19
CA LEU A 46 11.60 -0.38 4.16
C LEU A 46 11.64 0.79 5.16
N SER A 47 10.49 1.40 5.44
CA SER A 47 10.34 2.42 6.48
C SER A 47 9.96 1.77 7.83
N PRO A 48 10.35 2.31 9.00
CA PRO A 48 9.83 1.82 10.28
C PRO A 48 8.35 2.16 10.46
N ALA A 49 7.61 1.25 11.10
CA ALA A 49 6.18 1.43 11.36
C ALA A 49 5.90 2.34 12.58
N PRO A 50 4.78 3.08 12.57
CA PRO A 50 3.88 3.31 11.43
C PRO A 50 4.40 4.41 10.49
N ASN A 51 4.29 4.18 9.19
CA ASN A 51 4.59 5.19 8.17
C ASN A 51 3.67 4.99 6.94
N THR A 52 2.66 5.85 6.82
CA THR A 52 1.57 5.73 5.84
C THR A 52 1.25 7.10 5.25
N MET A 53 0.90 7.12 3.96
CA MET A 53 0.48 8.31 3.26
C MET A 53 -0.80 8.06 2.48
N VAL A 54 -1.70 9.04 2.56
CA VAL A 54 -2.87 9.16 1.69
C VAL A 54 -2.56 10.22 0.63
N LEU A 55 -2.64 9.83 -0.63
CA LEU A 55 -2.53 10.70 -1.79
C LEU A 55 -3.92 10.98 -2.35
N PHE A 56 -4.17 12.21 -2.76
CA PHE A 56 -5.39 12.61 -3.46
C PHE A 56 -5.01 13.07 -4.86
N ARG A 57 -5.82 12.73 -5.86
CA ARG A 57 -5.66 13.23 -7.23
C ARG A 57 -5.76 14.75 -7.26
N ASP A 58 -6.81 15.29 -6.64
CA ASP A 58 -6.95 16.72 -6.39
C ASP A 58 -6.57 17.01 -4.93
N GLY A 59 -5.44 17.69 -4.74
CA GLY A 59 -4.94 18.05 -3.42
C GLY A 59 -5.90 18.92 -2.61
N ASN A 60 -6.83 19.65 -3.26
CA ASN A 60 -7.85 20.44 -2.58
C ASN A 60 -8.81 19.55 -1.76
N GLN A 61 -9.08 18.33 -2.23
CA GLN A 61 -9.97 17.39 -1.55
C GLN A 61 -9.43 16.97 -0.17
N SER A 62 -8.11 17.08 0.05
CA SER A 62 -7.53 16.82 1.38
C SER A 62 -8.00 17.80 2.46
N TYR A 63 -8.44 19.00 2.06
CA TYR A 63 -8.93 20.04 2.97
C TYR A 63 -10.44 19.97 3.23
N GLU A 64 -11.20 19.10 2.57
CA GLU A 64 -12.67 19.09 2.66
C GLU A 64 -13.16 18.44 3.97
N THR A 65 -12.85 17.15 4.16
CA THR A 65 -13.47 16.34 5.23
C THR A 65 -12.89 16.61 6.62
N PHE A 66 -11.60 16.97 6.70
CA PHE A 66 -10.86 17.11 7.96
C PHE A 66 -10.38 18.55 8.22
N ALA A 67 -11.04 19.55 7.61
CA ALA A 67 -10.73 20.95 7.89
C ALA A 67 -11.05 21.31 9.35
N HIS A 68 -10.00 21.57 10.13
CA HIS A 68 -10.12 22.06 11.49
C HIS A 68 -10.22 23.60 11.54
N LYS A 69 -11.23 24.11 12.26
CA LYS A 69 -11.34 25.54 12.59
C LYS A 69 -10.75 25.80 13.97
N ALA A 70 -9.44 25.99 14.04
CA ALA A 70 -8.74 26.36 15.28
C ALA A 70 -8.15 27.77 15.15
N SER A 71 -8.93 28.80 15.54
CA SER A 71 -8.55 30.22 15.41
C SER A 71 -7.34 30.64 16.25
N TYR A 72 -6.96 29.84 17.25
CA TYR A 72 -5.78 30.07 18.08
C TYR A 72 -4.48 29.49 17.48
N LEU A 73 -4.60 28.56 16.52
CA LEU A 73 -3.47 27.90 15.84
C LEU A 73 -3.29 28.40 14.41
N PHE A 74 -4.39 28.68 13.72
CA PHE A 74 -4.39 29.05 12.32
C PHE A 74 -4.66 30.55 12.18
N GLY A 75 -3.91 31.20 11.29
CA GLY A 75 -4.14 32.61 10.92
C GLY A 75 -5.50 32.83 10.24
N LYS A 76 -5.62 33.89 9.43
CA LYS A 76 -6.89 34.20 8.74
C LYS A 76 -7.45 32.96 8.04
N GLN A 77 -8.72 32.65 8.32
CA GLN A 77 -9.42 31.53 7.71
C GLN A 77 -9.54 31.74 6.19
N GLY A 78 -9.36 30.66 5.41
CA GLY A 78 -9.68 30.65 3.98
C GLY A 78 -8.54 30.29 3.02
N GLY A 79 -7.30 30.09 3.49
CA GLY A 79 -6.17 29.70 2.64
C GLY A 79 -5.79 28.22 2.74
N HIS A 80 -5.54 27.57 1.59
CA HIS A 80 -4.87 26.27 1.50
C HIS A 80 -3.37 26.42 1.80
N GLU A 81 -3.04 26.60 3.08
CA GLU A 81 -1.66 26.63 3.56
C GLU A 81 -1.05 25.22 3.48
N TRP A 82 -0.27 24.97 2.43
CA TRP A 82 0.32 23.65 2.15
C TRP A 82 1.22 23.14 3.30
N HIS A 83 1.85 24.05 4.04
CA HIS A 83 2.74 23.75 5.17
C HIS A 83 1.96 23.41 6.45
N ALA A 84 0.70 23.83 6.57
CA ALA A 84 -0.13 23.62 7.75
C ALA A 84 -0.87 22.28 7.65
N SER A 85 -0.15 21.16 7.78
CA SER A 85 -0.69 19.80 7.64
C SER A 85 -1.91 19.53 8.54
N ALA A 86 -1.92 20.08 9.75
CA ALA A 86 -3.02 19.99 10.72
C ALA A 86 -4.38 20.51 10.20
N LYS A 87 -4.40 21.30 9.11
CA LYS A 87 -5.65 21.74 8.45
C LYS A 87 -6.30 20.67 7.55
N ARG A 88 -5.59 19.57 7.27
CA ARG A 88 -6.00 18.54 6.29
C ARG A 88 -5.72 17.12 6.77
N THR A 89 -5.49 16.95 8.07
CA THR A 89 -5.27 15.66 8.71
C THR A 89 -6.15 15.56 9.96
N LEU A 90 -6.53 14.34 10.31
CA LEU A 90 -7.25 14.05 11.56
C LEU A 90 -6.47 14.48 12.81
N GLU A 91 -5.15 14.36 12.75
CA GLU A 91 -4.24 14.75 13.82
C GLU A 91 -3.85 16.23 13.69
N CYS A 92 -3.84 16.96 14.80
CA CYS A 92 -3.24 18.29 14.86
C CYS A 92 -1.71 18.17 15.01
N THR A 93 -1.24 17.81 16.21
CA THR A 93 0.17 17.51 16.46
C THR A 93 0.47 16.08 16.02
N LYS A 94 1.50 15.89 15.19
CA LYS A 94 1.89 14.56 14.69
C LYS A 94 3.40 14.46 14.48
N SER A 95 3.91 13.24 14.52
CA SER A 95 5.30 12.92 14.18
C SER A 95 5.64 13.30 12.74
N SER A 96 6.89 13.66 12.48
CA SER A 96 7.39 14.00 11.15
C SER A 96 7.63 12.76 10.29
N LEU A 97 6.58 11.97 10.04
CA LEU A 97 6.65 10.71 9.29
C LEU A 97 7.12 10.92 7.84
N GLY A 98 6.84 12.10 7.26
CA GLY A 98 7.33 12.46 5.94
C GLY A 98 8.87 12.53 5.87
N PHE A 99 9.54 12.96 6.95
CA PHE A 99 11.00 12.97 7.02
C PHE A 99 11.56 11.54 7.02
N VAL A 100 10.92 10.63 7.75
CA VAL A 100 11.32 9.21 7.81
C VAL A 100 11.19 8.56 6.42
N ALA A 101 10.09 8.78 5.71
CA ALA A 101 9.91 8.30 4.34
C ALA A 101 10.93 8.93 3.38
N TYR A 102 11.17 10.23 3.50
CA TYR A 102 12.19 10.94 2.70
C TYR A 102 13.58 10.36 2.90
N THR A 103 13.99 10.06 4.15
CA THR A 103 15.29 9.46 4.39
C THR A 103 15.44 8.10 3.72
N ALA A 104 14.40 7.26 3.73
CA ALA A 104 14.43 5.99 3.02
C ALA A 104 14.69 6.18 1.51
N PHE A 105 13.96 7.10 0.86
CA PHE A 105 14.18 7.43 -0.56
C PHE A 105 15.49 8.15 -0.86
N LYS A 106 16.07 8.83 0.12
CA LYS A 106 17.34 9.53 -0.05
C LYS A 106 18.54 8.57 -0.04
N TYR A 107 18.45 7.51 0.76
CA TYR A 107 19.53 6.53 0.92
C TYR A 107 19.35 5.26 0.07
N CYS A 108 18.11 4.89 -0.25
CA CYS A 108 17.79 3.81 -1.18
C CYS A 108 17.36 4.44 -2.52
N ASP A 109 18.11 4.16 -3.58
CA ASP A 109 17.73 4.61 -4.92
C ASP A 109 16.64 3.70 -5.53
N ASN A 110 16.16 4.09 -6.71
CA ASN A 110 15.11 3.34 -7.41
C ASN A 110 15.56 1.91 -7.77
N GLU A 111 16.83 1.72 -8.12
CA GLU A 111 17.38 0.39 -8.46
C GLU A 111 17.37 -0.53 -7.24
N TYR A 112 17.70 -0.01 -6.05
CA TYR A 112 17.62 -0.74 -4.81
C TYR A 112 16.17 -1.19 -4.52
N PHE A 113 15.19 -0.29 -4.65
CA PHE A 113 13.78 -0.66 -4.46
C PHE A 113 13.30 -1.65 -5.52
N GLU A 114 13.65 -1.46 -6.79
CA GLU A 114 13.31 -2.38 -7.87
C GLU A 114 13.81 -3.80 -7.56
N ASN A 115 15.10 -3.94 -7.27
CA ASN A 115 15.71 -5.22 -6.92
C ASN A 115 15.09 -5.86 -5.68
N TYR A 116 14.82 -5.05 -4.64
CA TYR A 116 14.17 -5.52 -3.42
C TYR A 116 12.77 -6.08 -3.73
N ILE A 117 11.91 -5.29 -4.36
CA ILE A 117 10.52 -5.67 -4.70
C ILE A 117 10.51 -6.91 -5.58
N ASP A 118 11.30 -6.91 -6.66
CA ASP A 118 11.39 -8.03 -7.59
C ASP A 118 11.81 -9.30 -6.87
N SER A 119 12.81 -9.24 -5.99
CA SER A 119 13.26 -10.40 -5.24
C SER A 119 12.15 -10.98 -4.34
N ARG A 120 11.34 -10.13 -3.69
CA ARG A 120 10.25 -10.59 -2.81
C ARG A 120 9.13 -11.27 -3.61
N TYR A 121 8.77 -10.70 -4.76
CA TYR A 121 7.73 -11.25 -5.63
C TYR A 121 8.21 -12.55 -6.31
N ASN A 122 9.46 -12.58 -6.80
CA ASN A 122 10.07 -13.78 -7.36
C ASN A 122 10.16 -14.91 -6.31
N LEU A 123 10.48 -14.59 -5.05
CA LEU A 123 10.52 -15.56 -3.97
C LEU A 123 9.15 -16.18 -3.70
N ALA A 124 8.08 -15.38 -3.68
CA ALA A 124 6.73 -15.88 -3.52
C ALA A 124 6.31 -16.83 -4.65
N LYS A 125 6.64 -16.49 -5.90
CA LYS A 125 6.39 -17.38 -7.05
C LYS A 125 7.16 -18.69 -6.94
N ARG A 126 8.47 -18.62 -6.66
CA ARG A 126 9.30 -19.81 -6.46
C ARG A 126 8.81 -20.68 -5.30
N PHE A 127 8.40 -20.07 -4.20
CA PHE A 127 7.86 -20.81 -3.06
C PHE A 127 6.53 -21.49 -3.42
N THR A 128 5.68 -20.82 -4.20
CA THR A 128 4.43 -21.41 -4.72
C THR A 128 4.69 -22.63 -5.60
N GLU A 129 5.72 -22.58 -6.45
CA GLU A 129 6.16 -23.74 -7.25
C GLU A 129 6.64 -24.89 -6.35
N MET A 130 7.37 -24.59 -5.27
CA MET A 130 7.79 -25.61 -4.30
C MET A 130 6.58 -26.27 -3.62
N ILE A 131 5.59 -25.48 -3.21
CA ILE A 131 4.34 -25.97 -2.60
C ILE A 131 3.63 -26.93 -3.54
N ARG A 132 3.46 -26.57 -4.82
CA ARG A 132 2.80 -27.42 -5.82
C ARG A 132 3.51 -28.73 -6.11
N ASN A 133 4.83 -28.76 -5.93
CA ASN A 133 5.64 -29.96 -6.12
C ASN A 133 5.78 -30.79 -4.83
N THR A 134 5.18 -30.36 -3.72
CA THR A 134 5.25 -31.04 -2.44
C THR A 134 3.95 -31.80 -2.18
N LYS A 135 4.06 -33.08 -1.81
CA LYS A 135 2.90 -33.88 -1.43
C LYS A 135 2.16 -33.26 -0.26
N ASN A 136 0.84 -33.41 -0.28
CA ASN A 136 -0.06 -32.98 0.76
C ASN A 136 -0.11 -31.46 1.01
N PHE A 137 0.37 -30.64 0.08
CA PHE A 137 0.19 -29.19 0.14
C PHE A 137 -0.47 -28.70 -1.14
N GLU A 138 -1.30 -27.67 -0.99
CA GLU A 138 -1.88 -26.97 -2.11
C GLU A 138 -1.80 -25.45 -1.91
N SER A 139 -1.50 -24.74 -2.98
CA SER A 139 -1.57 -23.28 -3.03
C SER A 139 -2.99 -22.87 -3.35
N ALA A 140 -3.49 -21.85 -2.65
CA ALA A 140 -4.85 -21.35 -2.86
C ALA A 140 -4.98 -20.63 -4.21
N LEU A 141 -4.01 -19.79 -4.56
CA LEU A 141 -4.00 -18.92 -5.73
C LEU A 141 -2.56 -18.62 -6.14
N GLU A 142 -2.38 -18.16 -7.38
CA GLU A 142 -1.10 -17.56 -7.75
C GLU A 142 -0.87 -16.24 -7.02
N PRO A 143 0.33 -16.02 -6.45
CA PRO A 143 0.61 -14.79 -5.73
C PRO A 143 0.84 -13.63 -6.71
N ASP A 144 -0.02 -12.62 -6.63
CA ASP A 144 0.20 -11.29 -7.24
C ASP A 144 1.07 -10.37 -6.38
N ALA A 145 1.56 -10.87 -5.25
CA ALA A 145 2.43 -10.14 -4.32
C ALA A 145 3.51 -11.06 -3.72
N ASN A 146 4.23 -10.58 -2.71
CA ASN A 146 5.16 -11.39 -1.92
C ASN A 146 4.49 -12.19 -0.79
N ILE A 147 3.20 -12.53 -0.93
CA ILE A 147 2.42 -13.30 0.06
C ILE A 147 1.90 -14.54 -0.63
N VAL A 148 2.11 -15.70 -0.01
CA VAL A 148 1.65 -17.00 -0.53
C VAL A 148 0.65 -17.59 0.46
N CYS A 149 -0.58 -17.80 -0.02
CA CYS A 149 -1.61 -18.52 0.71
C CYS A 149 -1.60 -19.99 0.27
N PHE A 150 -1.41 -20.90 1.22
CA PHE A 150 -1.37 -22.33 0.98
C PHE A 150 -1.90 -23.06 2.22
N ARG A 151 -2.26 -24.33 2.05
CA ARG A 151 -2.68 -25.19 3.16
C ARG A 151 -2.17 -26.60 3.00
N TYR A 152 -2.20 -27.35 4.11
CA TYR A 152 -2.00 -28.78 4.10
C TYR A 152 -3.29 -29.47 3.62
N ASN A 153 -3.17 -30.37 2.65
CA ASN A 153 -4.25 -31.18 2.10
C ASN A 153 -3.75 -32.61 1.87
N PRO A 154 -3.91 -33.54 2.83
CA PRO A 154 -3.47 -34.93 2.70
C PRO A 154 -4.26 -35.76 1.68
N GLY A 155 -5.31 -35.18 1.07
CA GLY A 155 -6.27 -35.88 0.23
C GLY A 155 -7.33 -36.64 1.06
N GLY A 156 -8.45 -36.96 0.42
CA GLY A 156 -9.54 -37.73 1.04
C GLY A 156 -10.34 -36.99 2.09
N MET A 157 -10.25 -35.65 2.16
CA MET A 157 -11.03 -34.79 3.03
C MET A 157 -11.79 -33.76 2.19
N GLU A 158 -13.00 -33.43 2.61
CA GLU A 158 -13.78 -32.36 2.01
C GLU A 158 -13.25 -30.98 2.44
N THR A 159 -13.58 -29.93 1.69
CA THR A 159 -13.05 -28.58 1.95
C THR A 159 -13.35 -28.06 3.36
N GLU A 160 -14.52 -28.38 3.92
CA GLU A 160 -14.88 -27.99 5.30
C GLU A 160 -14.02 -28.69 6.35
N GLU A 161 -13.66 -29.95 6.11
CA GLU A 161 -12.80 -30.73 7.02
C GLU A 161 -11.36 -30.20 6.97
N LEU A 162 -10.87 -29.88 5.76
CA LEU A 162 -9.56 -29.25 5.55
C LEU A 162 -9.44 -27.89 6.24
N ASN A 163 -10.52 -27.11 6.32
CA ASN A 163 -10.51 -25.79 6.98
C ASN A 163 -10.47 -25.88 8.52
N ARG A 164 -10.61 -27.08 9.11
CA ARG A 164 -10.55 -27.30 10.56
C ARG A 164 -9.20 -27.84 11.03
N LEU A 165 -8.30 -28.21 10.12
CA LEU A 165 -6.91 -28.57 10.42
C LEU A 165 -6.10 -27.33 10.81
#